data_AF-A0A941QA03-F1
#
_entry.id   AF-A0A941QA03-F1
#
_cell.length_a   1.000
_cell.length_b   1.000
_cell.length_c   1.000
_cell.angle_alpha   90.00
_cell.angle_beta   90.00
_cell.angle_gamma   90.00
#
_symmetry.space_group_name_H-M   'P 1'
#
loop_
_entity.id
_entity.type
_entity.pdbx_description
1 polymer ?
#
loop_
_entity_poly.entity_id
_entity_poly.type
_entity_poly.pdbx_seq_one_letter_code
_entity_poly.pdbx_strand_id
1 'polypeptide(L)'
;MTARRCHALCVTAALVLAAGCSALPGDPVAAPAYDGAGAARLLAFHRSLAALNAADLARERRQLGGERSAEARMRLALLSLHPRTLNLPRARALLESVLAAQDADSQAMHDLARLLLDQVGERLRLDTLNDRLAQQAERNGTQLELSARQLEEARARADALQRKLDALAEIERDLSAPPRTLLPAGGATPPPADEHRTR
;
A
#
# COMPACT_ATOMS: atom_id res chain seq x y z
N MET A 1 -58.76 -38.96 -14.54
CA MET A 1 -58.51 -39.27 -13.11
C MET A 1 -57.01 -39.16 -12.79
N THR A 2 -56.42 -37.96 -12.86
CA THR A 2 -54.95 -37.80 -12.73
C THR A 2 -54.50 -36.52 -12.01
N ALA A 3 -55.42 -35.75 -11.40
CA ALA A 3 -55.05 -34.50 -10.71
C ALA A 3 -54.95 -34.62 -9.17
N ARG A 4 -55.48 -35.69 -8.57
CA ARG A 4 -55.51 -35.84 -7.09
C ARG A 4 -54.30 -36.55 -6.49
N ARG A 5 -53.46 -37.19 -7.29
CA ARG A 5 -52.29 -37.95 -6.82
C ARG A 5 -51.00 -37.11 -6.73
N CYS A 6 -50.93 -35.96 -7.41
CA CYS A 6 -49.77 -35.07 -7.34
C CYS A 6 -49.73 -34.20 -6.07
N HIS A 7 -50.89 -33.81 -5.51
CA HIS A 7 -50.90 -33.02 -4.28
C HIS A 7 -50.53 -33.84 -3.03
N ALA A 8 -50.77 -35.16 -3.02
CA ALA A 8 -50.42 -35.99 -1.88
C ALA A 8 -48.90 -36.25 -1.74
N LEU A 9 -48.14 -36.18 -2.83
CA LEU A 9 -46.68 -36.37 -2.83
C LEU A 9 -45.91 -35.07 -2.52
N CYS A 10 -46.47 -33.89 -2.83
CA CYS A 10 -45.82 -32.62 -2.51
C CYS A 10 -46.04 -32.18 -1.05
N VAL A 11 -47.13 -32.60 -0.40
CA VAL A 11 -47.42 -32.20 0.98
C VAL A 11 -46.62 -33.03 2.00
N THR A 12 -46.22 -34.25 1.67
CA THR A 12 -45.39 -35.09 2.56
C THR A 12 -43.90 -34.74 2.51
N ALA A 13 -43.42 -34.06 1.48
CA ALA A 13 -42.04 -33.58 1.38
C ALA A 13 -41.78 -32.26 2.14
N ALA A 14 -42.82 -31.50 2.47
CA ALA A 14 -42.71 -30.24 3.20
C ALA A 14 -42.72 -30.41 4.74
N LEU A 15 -43.10 -31.58 5.26
CA LEU A 15 -43.22 -31.82 6.71
C LEU A 15 -41.98 -32.46 7.35
N VAL A 16 -40.93 -32.75 6.58
CA VAL A 16 -39.71 -33.44 7.09
C VAL A 16 -38.53 -32.48 7.33
N LEU A 17 -38.67 -31.19 6.98
CA LEU A 17 -37.58 -30.20 7.14
C LEU A 17 -37.68 -29.31 8.39
N ALA A 18 -38.62 -29.58 9.31
CA ALA A 18 -38.83 -28.79 10.52
C ALA A 18 -38.59 -29.56 11.84
N ALA A 19 -37.76 -30.61 11.82
CA ALA A 19 -37.43 -31.40 13.01
C ALA A 19 -35.92 -31.60 13.19
N GLY A 20 -35.15 -30.53 12.99
CA GLY A 20 -33.69 -30.50 13.09
C GLY A 20 -33.17 -29.44 14.06
N CYS A 21 -33.77 -29.31 15.24
CA CYS A 21 -33.12 -28.66 16.38
C CYS A 21 -33.06 -29.68 17.52
N SER A 22 -32.13 -30.63 17.44
CA SER A 22 -31.66 -31.31 18.64
C SER A 22 -30.90 -30.27 19.45
N ALA A 23 -31.61 -29.63 20.39
CA ALA A 23 -31.01 -28.88 21.47
C ALA A 23 -30.01 -29.82 22.17
N LEU A 24 -28.71 -29.53 22.03
CA LEU A 24 -27.73 -30.06 22.97
C LEU A 24 -28.14 -29.58 24.37
N PRO A 25 -28.16 -30.44 25.39
CA PRO A 25 -28.19 -29.99 26.78
C PRO A 25 -26.78 -29.50 27.14
N GLY A 26 -26.37 -28.39 26.54
CA GLY A 26 -25.37 -27.53 27.16
C GLY A 26 -26.14 -26.63 28.10
N ASP A 27 -25.74 -26.57 29.37
CA ASP A 27 -26.21 -25.53 30.28
C ASP A 27 -26.24 -24.19 29.53
N PRO A 28 -27.29 -23.37 29.65
CA PRO A 28 -27.22 -22.02 29.13
C PRO A 28 -26.07 -21.37 29.90
N VAL A 29 -24.90 -21.30 29.27
CA VAL A 29 -23.87 -20.34 29.64
C VAL A 29 -24.63 -19.03 29.57
N ALA A 30 -24.98 -18.51 30.75
CA ALA A 30 -25.67 -17.24 30.86
C ALA A 30 -24.83 -16.28 30.02
N ALA A 31 -25.34 -15.90 28.85
CA ALA A 31 -24.69 -14.92 28.03
C ALA A 31 -24.51 -13.73 28.97
N PRO A 32 -23.28 -13.25 29.20
CA PRO A 32 -23.06 -12.16 30.12
C PRO A 32 -24.00 -11.03 29.69
N ALA A 33 -24.73 -10.45 30.64
CA ALA A 33 -25.66 -9.37 30.38
C ALA A 33 -24.88 -8.23 29.71
N TYR A 34 -24.94 -8.20 28.38
CA TYR A 34 -24.21 -7.26 27.58
C TYR A 34 -24.87 -5.90 27.76
N ASP A 35 -24.15 -4.95 28.36
CA ASP A 35 -24.60 -3.56 28.37
C ASP A 35 -24.44 -2.96 26.97
N GLY A 36 -25.44 -3.21 26.13
CA GLY A 36 -25.51 -2.68 24.76
C GLY A 36 -25.50 -1.15 24.70
N ALA A 37 -25.83 -0.47 25.81
CA ALA A 37 -25.80 0.99 25.86
C ALA A 37 -24.36 1.53 25.78
N GLY A 38 -23.40 0.88 26.44
CA GLY A 38 -21.99 1.29 26.38
C GLY A 38 -21.37 1.11 24.99
N ALA A 39 -21.68 0.00 24.32
CA ALA A 39 -21.24 -0.22 22.95
C ALA A 39 -21.86 0.76 21.95
N ALA A 40 -23.15 1.07 22.11
CA ALA A 40 -23.81 2.09 21.29
C ALA A 40 -23.16 3.47 21.45
N ARG A 41 -22.78 3.87 22.68
CA ARG A 41 -22.04 5.12 22.93
C ARG A 41 -20.67 5.14 22.27
N LEU A 42 -19.94 4.03 22.32
CA LEU A 42 -18.62 3.92 21.66
C LEU A 42 -18.73 4.01 20.13
N LEU A 43 -19.73 3.37 19.53
CA LEU A 43 -19.97 3.46 18.08
C LEU A 43 -20.41 4.87 17.67
N ALA A 44 -21.26 5.53 18.46
CA ALA A 44 -21.64 6.92 18.24
C ALA A 44 -20.42 7.85 18.32
N PHE A 45 -19.55 7.64 19.33
CA PHE A 45 -18.28 8.36 19.44
C PHE A 45 -17.39 8.14 18.22
N HIS A 46 -17.18 6.89 17.78
CA HIS A 46 -16.39 6.58 16.58
C HIS A 46 -16.94 7.31 15.33
N ARG A 47 -18.25 7.37 15.16
CA ARG A 47 -18.88 8.10 14.06
C ARG A 47 -18.64 9.61 14.16
N SER A 48 -18.65 10.19 15.35
CA SER A 48 -18.37 11.63 15.55
C SER A 48 -16.92 12.01 15.22
N LEU A 49 -15.95 11.09 15.39
CA LEU A 49 -14.54 11.36 15.11
C LEU A 49 -14.30 11.76 13.65
N ALA A 50 -15.10 11.25 12.70
CA ALA A 50 -14.94 11.54 11.29
C ALA A 50 -15.15 13.04 10.95
N ALA A 51 -15.92 13.77 11.76
CA ALA A 51 -16.21 15.19 11.56
C ALA A 51 -15.18 16.11 12.21
N LEU A 52 -14.33 15.62 13.11
CA LEU A 52 -13.41 16.43 13.90
C LEU A 52 -12.11 16.75 13.14
N ASN A 53 -11.58 17.96 13.34
CA ASN A 53 -10.27 18.35 12.83
C ASN A 53 -9.14 17.89 13.79
N ALA A 54 -7.87 18.04 13.38
CA ALA A 54 -6.73 17.60 14.18
C ALA A 54 -6.61 18.32 15.54
N ALA A 55 -6.98 19.59 15.64
CA ALA A 55 -6.94 20.35 16.88
C ALA A 55 -8.01 19.87 17.87
N ASP A 56 -9.20 19.57 17.37
CA ASP A 56 -10.34 19.06 18.15
C ASP A 56 -10.04 17.64 18.65
N LEU A 57 -9.48 16.78 17.81
CA LEU A 57 -9.00 15.46 18.24
C LEU A 57 -7.95 15.55 19.35
N ALA A 58 -7.05 16.53 19.30
CA ALA A 58 -6.07 16.75 20.36
C ALA A 58 -6.69 17.31 21.66
N ARG A 59 -7.81 18.03 21.58
CA ARG A 59 -8.59 18.47 22.76
C ARG A 59 -9.31 17.28 23.38
N GLU A 60 -10.01 16.49 22.57
CA GLU A 60 -10.74 15.29 23.00
C GLU A 60 -9.79 14.31 23.71
N ARG A 61 -8.62 14.06 23.14
CA ARG A 61 -7.58 13.21 23.75
C ARG A 61 -7.12 13.72 25.13
N ARG A 62 -7.01 15.05 25.31
CA ARG A 62 -6.62 15.64 26.60
C ARG A 62 -7.72 15.51 27.63
N GLN A 63 -8.96 15.74 27.22
CA GLN A 63 -10.14 15.62 28.08
C GLN A 63 -10.31 14.18 28.57
N LEU A 64 -10.31 13.21 27.65
CA LEU A 64 -10.40 11.79 27.98
C LEU A 64 -9.19 11.28 28.77
N GLY A 65 -8.02 11.90 28.63
CA GLY A 65 -6.82 11.54 29.37
C GLY A 65 -6.92 11.80 30.89
N GLY A 66 -7.83 12.68 31.32
CA GLY A 66 -8.11 12.91 32.74
C GLY A 66 -9.06 11.88 33.36
N GLU A 67 -9.82 11.15 32.53
CA GLU A 67 -10.82 10.19 32.97
C GLU A 67 -10.21 8.78 33.12
N ARG A 68 -10.54 8.09 34.22
CA ARG A 68 -10.04 6.73 34.53
C ARG A 68 -11.07 5.63 34.26
N SER A 69 -12.17 5.94 33.58
CA SER A 69 -13.23 4.97 33.27
C SER A 69 -12.82 4.00 32.15
N ALA A 70 -13.40 2.80 32.15
CA ALA A 70 -13.20 1.84 31.05
C ALA A 70 -13.68 2.42 29.71
N GLU A 71 -14.82 3.13 29.72
CA GLU A 71 -15.37 3.79 28.53
C GLU A 71 -14.42 4.87 27.98
N ALA A 72 -13.80 5.69 28.85
CA ALA A 72 -12.81 6.68 28.41
C ALA A 72 -11.56 6.03 27.79
N ARG A 73 -11.07 4.91 28.36
CA ARG A 73 -9.96 4.14 27.77
C ARG A 73 -10.32 3.57 26.39
N MET A 74 -11.53 3.06 26.23
CA MET A 74 -12.04 2.57 24.94
C MET A 74 -12.14 3.70 23.91
N ARG A 75 -12.65 4.89 24.30
CA ARG A 75 -12.69 6.08 23.42
C ARG A 75 -11.29 6.56 23.04
N LEU A 76 -10.34 6.56 23.98
CA LEU A 76 -8.93 6.87 23.70
C LEU A 76 -8.28 5.88 22.73
N ALA A 77 -8.63 4.58 22.84
CA ALA A 77 -8.18 3.57 21.90
C ALA A 77 -8.73 3.85 20.49
N LEU A 78 -10.04 4.12 20.36
CA LEU A 78 -10.67 4.50 19.08
C LEU A 78 -10.06 5.77 18.47
N LEU A 79 -9.76 6.78 19.29
CA LEU A 79 -9.08 8.00 18.84
C LEU A 79 -7.65 7.70 18.35
N SER A 80 -6.94 6.76 19.00
CA SER A 80 -5.62 6.30 18.56
C SER A 80 -5.67 5.45 17.27
N LEU A 81 -6.85 4.96 16.88
CA LEU A 81 -7.07 4.22 15.63
C LEU A 81 -7.56 5.11 14.48
N HIS A 82 -7.85 6.39 14.75
CA HIS A 82 -8.31 7.32 13.74
C HIS A 82 -7.17 7.69 12.77
N PRO A 83 -7.39 7.75 11.44
CA PRO A 83 -6.33 7.93 10.44
C PRO A 83 -5.43 9.15 10.66
N ARG A 84 -5.98 10.24 11.20
CA ARG A 84 -5.21 11.48 11.45
C ARG A 84 -4.34 11.43 12.71
N THR A 85 -4.60 10.49 13.61
CA THR A 85 -3.93 10.34 14.91
C THR A 85 -3.46 8.92 15.14
N LEU A 86 -3.21 8.19 14.05
CA LEU A 86 -2.97 6.76 14.04
C LEU A 86 -1.74 6.40 14.88
N ASN A 87 -1.97 5.57 15.88
CA ASN A 87 -0.93 4.98 16.72
C ASN A 87 -1.41 3.60 17.20
N LEU A 88 -1.14 2.59 16.36
CA LEU A 88 -1.54 1.20 16.63
C LEU A 88 -0.95 0.65 17.93
N PRO A 89 0.33 0.87 18.29
CA PRO A 89 0.89 0.39 19.55
C PRO A 89 0.17 0.96 20.78
N ARG A 90 -0.15 2.26 20.76
CA ARG A 90 -0.88 2.91 21.85
C ARG A 90 -2.31 2.40 21.96
N ALA A 91 -3.00 2.24 20.83
CA ALA A 91 -4.35 1.69 20.82
C ALA A 91 -4.37 0.28 21.43
N ARG A 92 -3.41 -0.57 21.03
CA ARG A 92 -3.23 -1.92 21.59
C ARG A 92 -3.03 -1.89 23.11
N ALA A 93 -2.10 -1.08 23.61
CA ALA A 93 -1.83 -0.98 25.04
C ALA A 93 -3.04 -0.52 25.85
N LEU A 94 -3.85 0.40 25.31
CA LEU A 94 -5.08 0.86 25.95
C LEU A 94 -6.13 -0.26 26.02
N LEU A 95 -6.31 -1.03 24.94
CA LEU A 95 -7.25 -2.17 24.92
C LEU A 95 -6.81 -3.28 25.86
N GLU A 96 -5.51 -3.62 25.89
CA GLU A 96 -4.94 -4.58 26.84
C GLU A 96 -5.14 -4.12 28.28
N SER A 97 -5.03 -2.82 28.57
CA SER A 97 -5.29 -2.27 29.91
C SER A 97 -6.75 -2.41 30.35
N VAL A 98 -7.72 -2.33 29.41
CA VAL A 98 -9.15 -2.55 29.70
C VAL A 98 -9.41 -4.04 29.99
N LEU A 99 -8.76 -4.94 29.24
CA LEU A 99 -8.85 -6.38 29.46
C LEU A 99 -8.20 -6.84 30.78
N ALA A 100 -7.15 -6.14 31.23
CA ALA A 100 -6.49 -6.42 32.49
C ALA A 100 -7.29 -5.94 33.72
N ALA A 101 -8.16 -4.93 33.55
CA ALA A 101 -8.98 -4.41 34.62
C ALA A 101 -10.16 -5.36 34.95
N GLN A 102 -10.39 -5.58 36.24
CA GLN A 102 -11.41 -6.51 36.74
C GLN A 102 -12.70 -5.82 37.22
N ASP A 103 -12.80 -4.50 37.08
CA ASP A 103 -14.00 -3.74 37.46
C ASP A 103 -15.20 -4.13 36.58
N ALA A 104 -16.42 -4.08 37.13
CA ALA A 104 -17.65 -4.46 36.40
C ALA A 104 -17.81 -3.69 35.07
N ASP A 105 -17.50 -2.39 35.07
CA ASP A 105 -17.53 -1.55 33.87
C ASP A 105 -16.52 -2.00 32.79
N SER A 106 -15.38 -2.53 33.21
CA SER A 106 -14.35 -3.05 32.29
C SER A 106 -14.77 -4.40 31.74
N GLN A 107 -15.30 -5.29 32.58
CA GLN A 107 -15.79 -6.60 32.18
C GLN A 107 -16.90 -6.51 31.14
N ALA A 108 -17.82 -5.55 31.28
CA ALA A 108 -18.88 -5.28 30.31
C ALA A 108 -18.33 -4.90 28.90
N MET A 109 -17.09 -4.41 28.83
CA MET A 109 -16.44 -4.00 27.58
C MET A 109 -15.43 -5.03 27.04
N HIS A 110 -15.18 -6.14 27.76
CA HIS A 110 -14.13 -7.11 27.39
C HIS A 110 -14.35 -7.73 26.01
N ASP A 111 -15.59 -8.10 25.67
CA ASP A 111 -15.88 -8.73 24.37
C ASP A 111 -15.59 -7.78 23.21
N LEU A 112 -15.98 -6.51 23.35
CA LEU A 112 -15.69 -5.48 22.35
C LEU A 112 -14.18 -5.17 22.29
N ALA A 113 -13.51 -5.10 23.44
CA ALA A 113 -12.08 -4.86 23.51
C ALA A 113 -11.27 -5.99 22.85
N ARG A 114 -11.67 -7.25 23.00
CA ARG A 114 -11.06 -8.41 22.31
C ARG A 114 -11.21 -8.30 20.80
N LEU A 115 -12.41 -8.02 20.32
CA LEU A 115 -12.66 -7.85 18.88
C LEU A 115 -11.81 -6.72 18.29
N LEU A 116 -11.74 -5.57 18.97
CA LEU A 116 -10.89 -4.47 18.54
C LEU A 116 -9.40 -4.84 18.58
N LEU A 117 -8.96 -5.58 19.58
CA LEU A 117 -7.57 -6.01 19.71
C LEU A 117 -7.16 -6.92 18.55
N ASP A 118 -8.02 -7.83 18.12
CA ASP A 118 -7.78 -8.67 16.94
C ASP A 118 -7.64 -7.82 15.67
N GLN A 119 -8.50 -6.82 15.49
CA GLN A 119 -8.41 -5.88 14.37
C GLN A 119 -7.12 -5.04 14.40
N VAL A 120 -6.69 -4.59 15.58
CA VAL A 120 -5.43 -3.85 15.75
C VAL A 120 -4.22 -4.75 15.45
N GLY A 121 -4.27 -6.00 15.91
CA GLY A 121 -3.26 -7.01 15.60
C GLY A 121 -3.11 -7.25 14.10
N GLU A 122 -4.23 -7.34 13.37
CA GLU A 122 -4.19 -7.49 11.92
C GLU A 122 -3.63 -6.25 11.22
N ARG A 123 -4.03 -5.05 11.66
CA ARG A 123 -3.47 -3.81 11.12
C ARG A 123 -1.96 -3.71 11.33
N LEU A 124 -1.45 -4.12 12.49
CA LEU A 124 0.00 -4.16 12.76
C LEU A 124 0.74 -5.14 11.84
N ARG A 125 0.14 -6.31 11.55
CA ARG A 125 0.70 -7.27 10.60
C ARG A 125 0.76 -6.67 9.19
N LEU A 126 -0.33 -6.03 8.74
CA LEU A 126 -0.39 -5.37 7.45
C LEU A 126 0.63 -4.23 7.34
N ASP A 127 0.80 -3.43 8.39
CA ASP A 127 1.81 -2.36 8.46
C ASP A 127 3.22 -2.92 8.28
N THR A 128 3.53 -4.01 8.99
CA THR A 128 4.82 -4.72 8.87
C THR A 128 5.05 -5.27 7.45
N LEU A 129 4.01 -5.79 6.81
CA LEU A 129 4.11 -6.27 5.42
C LEU A 129 4.31 -5.11 4.44
N ASN A 130 3.64 -3.99 4.66
CA ASN A 130 3.77 -2.80 3.84
C ASN A 130 5.20 -2.22 3.92
N ASP A 131 5.76 -2.13 5.13
CA ASP A 131 7.15 -1.70 5.33
C ASP A 131 8.15 -2.59 4.58
N ARG A 132 7.94 -3.91 4.59
CA ARG A 132 8.78 -4.86 3.85
C ARG A 132 8.65 -4.67 2.34
N LEU A 133 7.44 -4.44 1.84
CA LEU A 133 7.19 -4.18 0.41
C LEU A 133 7.81 -2.86 -0.03
N ALA A 134 7.72 -1.81 0.79
CA ALA A 134 8.36 -0.52 0.53
C ALA A 134 9.89 -0.68 0.43
N GLN A 135 10.51 -1.39 1.38
CA GLN A 135 11.95 -1.69 1.34
C GLN A 135 12.35 -2.50 0.10
N GLN A 136 11.51 -3.45 -0.32
CA GLN A 136 11.77 -4.23 -1.55
C GLN A 136 11.67 -3.34 -2.79
N ALA A 137 10.70 -2.43 -2.85
CA ALA A 137 10.55 -1.48 -3.94
C ALA A 137 11.77 -0.54 -4.05
N GLU A 138 12.29 -0.04 -2.92
CA GLU A 138 13.50 0.78 -2.89
C GLU A 138 14.74 0.01 -3.39
N ARG A 139 14.91 -1.24 -2.96
CA ARG A 139 16.00 -2.12 -3.44
C ARG A 139 15.90 -2.39 -4.93
N ASN A 140 14.69 -2.65 -5.43
CA ASN A 140 14.47 -2.85 -6.86
C ASN A 140 14.74 -1.56 -7.65
N GLY A 141 14.31 -0.40 -7.15
CA GLY A 141 14.56 0.89 -7.76
C GLY A 141 16.05 1.19 -7.90
N THR A 142 16.81 1.03 -6.82
CA THR A 142 18.27 1.20 -6.83
C THR A 142 18.98 0.20 -7.77
N GLN A 143 18.52 -1.05 -7.83
CA GLN A 143 19.05 -2.03 -8.78
C GLN A 143 18.77 -1.65 -10.24
N LEU A 144 17.57 -1.12 -10.53
CA LEU A 144 17.22 -0.65 -11.87
C LEU A 144 18.10 0.53 -12.29
N GLU A 145 18.33 1.50 -11.41
CA GLU A 145 19.23 2.63 -11.68
C GLU A 145 20.66 2.17 -11.98
N LEU A 146 21.20 1.21 -11.22
CA LEU A 146 22.52 0.64 -11.48
C LEU A 146 22.56 -0.08 -12.83
N SER A 147 21.52 -0.85 -13.16
CA SER A 147 21.45 -1.55 -14.45
C SER A 147 21.34 -0.57 -15.63
N ALA A 148 20.62 0.54 -15.46
CA ALA A 148 20.51 1.59 -16.48
C ALA A 148 21.87 2.23 -16.75
N ARG A 149 22.65 2.56 -15.72
CA ARG A 149 24.02 3.08 -15.87
C ARG A 149 24.94 2.11 -16.59
N GLN A 150 24.87 0.82 -16.25
CA GLN A 150 25.67 -0.21 -16.93
C GLN A 150 25.30 -0.33 -18.41
N LEU A 151 24.02 -0.22 -18.75
CA LEU A 151 23.55 -0.21 -20.14
C LEU A 151 24.05 1.02 -20.90
N GLU A 152 24.04 2.20 -20.28
CA GLU A 152 24.59 3.42 -20.88
C GLU A 152 26.09 3.31 -21.13
N GLU A 153 26.86 2.80 -20.16
CA GLU A 153 28.29 2.53 -20.34
C GLU A 153 28.56 1.51 -21.45
N ALA A 154 27.78 0.43 -21.51
CA ALA A 154 27.91 -0.59 -22.55
C ALA A 154 27.61 -0.02 -23.94
N ARG A 155 26.58 0.83 -24.06
CA ARG A 155 26.26 1.56 -25.31
C ARG A 155 27.39 2.49 -25.72
N ALA A 156 27.91 3.29 -24.79
CA ALA A 156 29.03 4.20 -25.07
C ALA A 156 30.29 3.44 -25.56
N ARG A 157 30.56 2.25 -25.00
CA ARG A 157 31.65 1.37 -25.46
C ARG A 157 31.37 0.82 -26.85
N ALA A 158 30.14 0.38 -27.14
CA ALA A 158 29.76 -0.09 -28.46
C ALA A 158 29.91 1.01 -29.52
N ASP A 159 29.44 2.23 -29.25
CA ASP A 159 29.59 3.38 -30.14
C ASP A 159 31.06 3.77 -30.37
N ALA A 160 31.91 3.60 -29.37
CA ALA A 160 33.35 3.81 -29.51
C ALA A 160 34.01 2.74 -30.40
N LEU A 161 33.57 1.48 -30.31
CA LEU A 161 34.06 0.41 -31.18
C LEU A 161 33.57 0.60 -32.62
N GLN A 162 32.32 0.98 -32.82
CA GLN A 162 31.76 1.24 -34.14
C GLN A 162 32.54 2.34 -34.87
N ARG A 163 32.82 3.46 -34.19
CA ARG A 163 33.65 4.55 -34.74
C ARG A 163 35.04 4.09 -35.17
N LYS A 164 35.65 3.14 -34.46
CA LYS A 164 36.96 2.57 -34.84
C LYS A 164 36.84 1.68 -36.08
N LEU A 165 35.78 0.87 -36.18
CA LEU A 165 35.54 0.05 -37.37
C LEU A 165 35.30 0.91 -38.61
N ASP A 166 34.52 1.97 -38.47
CA ASP A 166 34.24 2.91 -39.57
C ASP A 166 35.53 3.60 -40.05
N ALA A 167 36.40 4.03 -39.12
CA ALA A 167 37.70 4.60 -39.46
C ALA A 167 38.63 3.59 -40.15
N LEU A 168 38.62 2.32 -39.74
CA LEU A 168 39.39 1.26 -40.41
C LEU A 168 38.85 0.97 -41.82
N ALA A 169 37.54 0.97 -41.99
CA ALA A 169 36.90 0.77 -43.28
C ALA A 169 37.21 1.91 -44.27
N GLU A 170 37.30 3.15 -43.77
CA GLU A 170 37.74 4.30 -44.58
C GLU A 170 39.19 4.14 -45.04
N ILE A 171 40.09 3.73 -44.14
CA ILE A 171 41.49 3.42 -44.49
C ILE A 171 41.59 2.31 -45.54
N GLU A 172 40.83 1.22 -45.39
CA GLU A 172 40.82 0.13 -46.38
C GLU A 172 40.36 0.60 -47.76
N ARG A 173 39.37 1.50 -47.78
CA ARG A 173 38.84 2.08 -49.02
C ARG A 173 39.85 2.98 -49.72
N ASP A 174 40.59 3.80 -48.96
CA ASP A 174 41.65 4.65 -49.49
C ASP A 174 42.84 3.83 -50.01
N LEU A 175 43.16 2.71 -49.35
CA LEU A 175 44.22 1.80 -49.78
C LEU A 175 43.85 0.95 -51.01
N SER A 176 42.59 0.57 -51.14
CA SER A 176 42.08 -0.19 -52.30
C SER A 176 41.73 0.68 -53.51
N ALA A 177 41.67 2.01 -53.35
CA ALA A 177 41.46 2.91 -54.48
C ALA A 177 42.71 2.90 -55.39
N PRO A 178 42.57 2.68 -56.71
CA PRO A 178 43.70 2.74 -57.63
C PRO A 178 44.33 4.13 -57.58
N PRO A 179 45.67 4.26 -57.72
CA PRO A 179 46.34 5.55 -57.64
C PRO A 179 45.70 6.48 -58.67
N ARG A 180 45.03 7.53 -58.18
CA ARG A 180 44.58 8.64 -59.02
C ARG A 180 45.84 9.25 -59.61
N THR A 181 46.13 8.91 -60.86
CA THR A 181 47.09 9.61 -61.70
C THR A 181 46.71 11.08 -61.69
N LEU A 182 47.48 11.86 -60.93
CA LEU A 182 47.53 13.31 -61.04
C LEU A 182 48.00 13.61 -62.46
N LEU A 183 47.07 13.85 -63.38
CA LEU A 183 47.40 14.55 -64.61
C LEU A 183 47.86 15.96 -64.21
N PRO A 184 49.08 16.39 -64.56
CA PRO A 184 49.48 17.77 -64.33
C PRO A 184 48.73 18.63 -65.33
N ALA A 185 47.73 19.37 -64.86
CA ALA A 185 47.17 20.48 -65.60
C ALA A 185 48.23 21.60 -65.66
N GLY A 186 49.13 21.49 -66.63
CA GLY A 186 50.03 22.55 -67.02
C GLY A 186 49.22 23.70 -67.62
N GLY A 187 49.46 24.91 -67.13
CA GLY A 187 48.82 26.12 -67.64
C GLY A 187 49.11 27.32 -66.77
N ALA A 188 50.39 27.69 -66.66
CA ALA A 188 50.80 28.97 -66.09
C ALA A 188 50.65 30.09 -67.15
N THR A 189 49.96 31.17 -66.79
CA THR A 189 50.16 32.52 -67.35
C THR A 189 50.01 33.54 -66.22
N PRO A 190 51.04 34.36 -65.91
CA PRO A 190 50.93 35.50 -65.00
C PRO A 190 50.69 36.81 -65.79
N PRO A 191 50.68 38.00 -65.16
CA PRO A 191 49.54 38.79 -64.68
C PRO A 191 49.25 40.03 -65.58
N PRO A 192 48.39 40.98 -65.15
CA PRO A 192 49.01 42.22 -64.69
C PRO A 192 48.45 42.75 -63.37
N ALA A 193 49.30 43.52 -62.69
CA ALA A 193 49.00 44.31 -61.52
C ALA A 193 47.92 45.35 -61.83
N ASP A 194 47.09 45.67 -60.83
CA ASP A 194 46.68 47.06 -60.62
C ASP A 194 46.32 47.33 -59.16
N GLU A 195 46.82 48.46 -58.72
CA GLU A 195 46.65 49.10 -57.43
C GLU A 195 45.19 49.51 -57.20
N HIS A 196 44.74 49.49 -55.94
CA HIS A 196 44.08 50.61 -55.24
C HIS A 196 43.36 50.08 -53.99
N ARG A 197 43.82 50.41 -52.77
CA ARG A 197 43.56 51.67 -52.03
C ARG A 197 42.38 51.51 -51.07
N THR A 198 42.74 51.30 -49.80
CA THR A 198 42.07 51.81 -48.58
C THR A 198 40.58 52.18 -48.68
N ARG A 199 39.74 51.49 -47.90
CA ARG A 199 38.96 52.08 -46.80
C ARG A 199 38.27 50.99 -45.99
#